data_AF-A0A259M0L5-F1
#
_entry.id   AF-A0A259M0L5-F1
#
_cell.length_a   1.000
_cell.length_b   1.000
_cell.length_c   1.000
_cell.angle_alpha   90.00
_cell.angle_beta   90.00
_cell.angle_gamma   90.00
#
_symmetry.space_group_name_H-M   'P 1'
#
loop_
_entity.id
_entity.type
_entity.pdbx_description
1 polymer ?
#
loop_
_entity_poly.entity_id
_entity_poly.type
_entity_poly.pdbx_seq_one_letter_code
_entity_poly.pdbx_strand_id
1 'polypeptide(L)'
;MASVPAQTNASDLPATRDADSLESKSDLFMGFNRLNLLRQIGLMVGLAASVALGVAVVLWAQEPNYQPVVGDLSAYNPQDVTSILDSSGIEYRMDPRTGALLVPSD
;
A
#
# COMPACT_ATOMS: atom_id res chain seq x y z
N MET A 1 -6.41 -15.70 87.38
CA MET A 1 -7.53 -15.95 86.45
C MET A 1 -7.09 -15.40 85.10
N ALA A 2 -6.47 -16.27 84.30
CA ALA A 2 -7.07 -16.99 83.18
C ALA A 2 -6.88 -16.19 81.89
N SER A 3 -5.79 -16.57 81.23
CA SER A 3 -5.41 -16.31 79.85
C SER A 3 -6.58 -16.38 78.87
N VAL A 4 -6.62 -15.43 77.95
CA VAL A 4 -7.28 -15.62 76.66
C VAL A 4 -6.17 -15.71 75.60
N PRO A 5 -6.03 -16.84 74.87
CA PRO A 5 -5.05 -17.01 73.82
C PRO A 5 -5.57 -16.60 72.42
N ALA A 6 -4.60 -16.23 71.57
CA ALA A 6 -4.53 -16.31 70.10
C ALA A 6 -5.77 -16.00 69.24
N GLN A 7 -5.62 -15.07 68.29
CA GLN A 7 -5.78 -15.34 66.85
C GLN A 7 -4.90 -14.39 66.02
N THR A 8 -3.79 -14.92 65.52
CA THR A 8 -3.08 -14.39 64.35
C THR A 8 -3.85 -14.83 63.11
N ASN A 9 -4.45 -13.90 62.37
CA ASN A 9 -4.77 -14.17 60.97
C ASN A 9 -3.90 -13.27 60.09
N ALA A 10 -2.67 -13.75 59.91
CA ALA A 10 -1.82 -13.35 58.82
C ALA A 10 -2.36 -14.02 57.55
N SER A 11 -3.27 -13.37 56.82
CA SER A 11 -3.64 -13.76 55.44
C SER A 11 -4.45 -12.65 54.79
N ASP A 12 -3.97 -12.22 53.62
CA ASP A 12 -4.60 -11.30 52.67
C ASP A 12 -4.70 -9.81 53.03
N LEU A 13 -3.74 -9.04 52.51
CA LEU A 13 -3.99 -8.00 51.49
C LEU A 13 -2.62 -7.63 50.86
N PRO A 14 -2.56 -7.47 49.52
CA PRO A 14 -1.34 -7.62 48.76
C PRO A 14 -0.35 -6.48 48.99
N ALA A 15 0.89 -6.85 49.32
CA ALA A 15 2.06 -5.98 49.24
C ALA A 15 2.49 -5.78 47.78
N THR A 16 1.62 -5.21 46.94
CA THR A 16 1.95 -4.81 45.55
C THR A 16 1.01 -3.69 45.10
N ARG A 17 1.21 -2.46 45.56
CA ARG A 17 0.58 -1.28 44.95
C ARG A 17 1.57 -0.19 44.52
N ASP A 18 2.81 -0.26 45.01
CA ASP A 18 3.83 0.72 44.62
C ASP A 18 4.52 0.37 43.30
N ALA A 19 4.74 -0.93 43.00
CA ALA A 19 5.32 -1.38 41.73
C ALA A 19 4.41 -1.11 40.53
N ASP A 20 3.10 -1.34 40.69
CA ASP A 20 2.07 -1.17 39.64
C ASP A 20 1.89 0.31 39.24
N SER A 21 2.09 1.23 40.20
CA SER A 21 2.01 2.67 39.95
C SER A 21 3.19 3.20 39.12
N LEU A 22 4.37 2.60 39.24
CA LEU A 22 5.57 2.95 38.48
C LEU A 22 5.55 2.34 37.07
N GLU A 23 5.00 1.13 36.94
CA GLU A 23 4.76 0.45 35.66
C GLU A 23 3.71 1.19 34.84
N SER A 24 2.53 1.46 35.43
CA SER A 24 1.45 2.19 34.76
C SER A 24 1.87 3.61 34.34
N LYS A 25 2.68 4.29 35.16
CA LYS A 25 3.20 5.61 34.84
C LYS A 25 4.23 5.58 33.71
N SER A 26 5.06 4.54 33.65
CA SER A 26 6.02 4.31 32.55
C SER A 26 5.32 3.95 31.24
N ASP A 27 4.26 3.15 31.30
CA ASP A 27 3.40 2.83 30.15
C ASP A 27 2.63 4.05 29.63
N LEU A 28 2.16 4.93 30.54
CA LEU A 28 1.55 6.20 30.16
C LEU A 28 2.56 7.16 29.52
N PHE A 29 3.77 7.27 30.06
CA PHE A 29 4.85 8.06 29.45
C PHE A 29 5.29 7.50 28.09
N MET A 30 5.35 6.17 27.96
CA MET A 30 5.66 5.52 26.69
C MET A 30 4.52 5.67 25.67
N GLY A 31 3.26 5.60 26.12
CA GLY A 31 2.07 5.85 25.31
C GLY A 31 1.98 7.29 24.80
N PHE A 32 2.39 8.26 25.62
CA PHE A 32 2.50 9.67 25.21
C PHE A 32 3.54 9.87 24.10
N ASN A 33 4.70 9.21 24.20
CA ASN A 33 5.72 9.23 23.15
C ASN A 33 5.24 8.55 21.85
N ARG A 34 4.47 7.47 21.95
CA ARG A 34 3.85 6.80 20.80
C ARG A 34 2.84 7.70 20.08
N LEU A 35 2.11 8.55 20.79
CA LEU A 35 1.17 9.51 20.18
C LEU A 35 1.89 10.50 19.26
N ASN A 36 3.07 10.98 19.68
CA ASN A 36 3.89 11.88 18.88
C ASN A 36 4.50 11.14 17.67
N LEU A 37 4.96 9.91 17.86
CA LEU A 37 5.51 9.06 16.78
C LEU A 37 4.46 8.69 15.73
N LEU A 38 3.23 8.35 16.14
CA LEU A 38 2.11 8.09 15.24
C LEU A 38 1.77 9.32 14.40
N ARG A 39 1.73 10.51 15.02
CA ARG A 39 1.52 11.77 14.29
C ARG A 39 2.66 12.06 13.31
N GLN A 40 3.89 11.78 13.71
CA GLN A 40 5.08 12.00 12.88
C GLN A 40 5.12 11.05 11.68
N ILE A 41 4.85 9.76 11.88
CA ILE A 41 4.73 8.79 10.79
C ILE A 41 3.53 9.14 9.91
N GLY A 42 2.40 9.52 10.50
CA GLY A 42 1.22 9.96 9.75
C GLY A 42 1.49 11.15 8.83
N LEU A 43 2.24 12.16 9.31
CA LEU A 43 2.63 13.31 8.50
C LEU A 43 3.62 12.92 7.38
N MET A 44 4.59 12.06 7.68
CA MET A 44 5.55 11.58 6.68
C MET A 44 4.87 10.74 5.59
N VAL A 45 4.00 9.82 6.00
CA VAL A 45 3.22 8.97 5.09
C VAL A 45 2.25 9.83 4.28
N GLY A 46 1.58 10.80 4.88
CA GLY A 46 0.67 11.70 4.17
C GLY A 46 1.36 12.52 3.09
N LEU A 47 2.54 13.08 3.40
CA LEU A 47 3.33 13.82 2.42
C LEU A 47 3.83 12.91 1.29
N ALA A 48 4.38 11.74 1.62
CA ALA A 48 4.84 10.77 0.63
C ALA A 48 3.70 10.27 -0.26
N ALA A 49 2.54 9.95 0.34
CA ALA A 49 1.36 9.48 -0.37
C ALA A 49 0.83 10.53 -1.35
N SER A 50 0.87 11.82 -1.01
CA SER A 50 0.47 12.90 -1.92
C SER A 50 1.30 12.89 -3.21
N VAL A 51 2.62 12.83 -3.07
CA VAL A 51 3.53 12.77 -4.23
C VAL A 51 3.34 11.46 -5.00
N ALA A 52 3.23 10.33 -4.31
CA ALA A 52 3.04 9.03 -4.92
C ALA A 52 1.75 8.96 -5.77
N LEU A 53 0.64 9.50 -5.24
CA LEU A 53 -0.62 9.60 -5.99
C LEU A 53 -0.47 10.52 -7.21
N GLY A 54 0.23 11.64 -7.09
CA GLY A 54 0.51 12.53 -8.22
C GLY A 54 1.24 11.81 -9.35
N VAL A 55 2.30 11.05 -9.03
CA VAL A 55 3.05 10.28 -10.03
C VAL A 55 2.23 9.12 -10.59
N ALA A 56 1.45 8.44 -9.75
CA ALA A 56 0.59 7.32 -10.18
C ALA A 56 -0.45 7.75 -11.22
N VAL A 57 -1.09 8.91 -11.04
CA VAL A 57 -2.06 9.44 -12.02
C VAL A 57 -1.37 9.83 -13.33
N VAL A 58 -0.16 10.40 -13.27
CA VAL A 58 0.61 10.75 -14.48
C VAL A 58 1.02 9.51 -15.26
N LEU A 59 1.51 8.47 -14.60
CA LEU A 59 1.83 7.19 -15.24
C LEU A 59 0.58 6.55 -15.84
N TRP A 60 -0.56 6.61 -15.15
CA TRP A 60 -1.82 6.14 -15.68
C TRP A 60 -2.27 6.94 -16.92
N ALA A 61 -2.09 8.25 -16.89
CA ALA A 61 -2.40 9.12 -18.04
C ALA A 61 -1.46 8.93 -19.23
N GLN A 62 -0.30 8.30 -19.05
CA GLN A 62 0.68 8.03 -20.10
C GLN A 62 0.51 6.68 -20.79
N GLU A 63 -0.29 5.76 -20.24
CA GLU A 63 -0.50 4.44 -20.85
C GLU A 63 -1.26 4.61 -22.19
N PRO A 64 -0.62 4.41 -23.36
CA PRO A 64 -1.26 4.61 -24.65
C PRO A 64 -2.27 3.49 -24.88
N ASN A 65 -3.49 3.83 -25.28
CA ASN A 65 -4.48 2.83 -25.66
C ASN A 65 -4.06 2.23 -27.02
N TYR A 66 -3.49 1.04 -27.02
CA TYR A 66 -3.24 0.27 -28.24
C TYR A 66 -4.50 -0.54 -28.58
N GLN A 67 -5.30 -0.08 -29.54
CA GLN A 67 -6.38 -0.89 -30.09
C GLN A 67 -5.85 -1.78 -31.22
N PRO A 68 -6.28 -3.05 -31.28
CA PRO A 68 -5.97 -3.93 -32.40
C PRO A 68 -6.69 -3.43 -33.65
N VAL A 69 -5.92 -3.11 -34.70
CA VAL A 69 -6.49 -2.53 -35.94
C VAL A 69 -7.18 -3.58 -36.79
N VAL A 70 -6.95 -4.88 -36.55
CA VAL A 70 -7.55 -5.93 -37.37
C VAL A 70 -7.87 -7.14 -36.50
N GLY A 71 -9.14 -7.26 -36.09
CA GLY A 71 -9.67 -8.42 -35.37
C GLY A 71 -9.79 -9.69 -36.22
N ASP A 72 -9.56 -9.59 -37.54
CA ASP A 72 -9.54 -10.74 -38.45
C ASP A 72 -8.61 -10.48 -39.65
N LEU A 73 -7.32 -10.78 -39.49
CA LEU A 73 -6.33 -10.73 -40.57
C LEU A 73 -6.50 -11.89 -41.57
N SER A 74 -7.50 -12.76 -41.41
CA SER A 74 -7.73 -13.87 -42.36
C SER A 74 -8.14 -13.39 -43.75
N ALA A 75 -8.68 -12.17 -43.86
CA ALA A 75 -9.14 -11.56 -45.11
C ALA A 75 -8.10 -10.64 -45.77
N TYR A 76 -7.01 -10.27 -45.07
CA TYR A 76 -6.03 -9.29 -45.54
C TYR A 76 -4.60 -9.83 -45.39
N ASN A 77 -3.81 -9.77 -46.46
CA ASN A 77 -2.42 -10.16 -46.43
C ASN A 77 -1.62 -9.20 -45.52
N PRO A 78 -1.02 -9.68 -44.41
CA PRO A 78 -0.33 -8.82 -43.45
C PRO A 78 0.85 -8.05 -44.06
N GLN A 79 1.43 -8.54 -45.16
CA GLN A 79 2.52 -7.86 -45.89
C GLN A 79 2.05 -6.55 -46.57
N ASP A 80 0.85 -6.54 -47.12
CA ASP A 80 0.31 -5.35 -47.79
C ASP A 80 0.00 -4.26 -46.76
N VAL A 81 -0.53 -4.65 -45.60
CA VAL A 81 -0.84 -3.75 -44.48
C VAL A 81 0.44 -3.12 -43.91
N THR A 82 1.49 -3.91 -43.64
CA THR A 82 2.76 -3.37 -43.14
C THR A 82 3.40 -2.39 -44.12
N SER A 83 3.31 -2.65 -45.43
CA SER A 83 3.84 -1.73 -46.46
C SER A 83 3.15 -0.37 -46.47
N ILE A 84 1.83 -0.35 -46.25
CA ILE A 84 1.04 0.89 -46.19
C ILE A 84 1.37 1.67 -44.92
N LEU A 85 1.49 0.99 -43.78
CA LEU A 85 1.86 1.62 -42.50
C LEU A 85 3.29 2.19 -42.54
N ASP A 86 4.25 1.45 -43.10
CA ASP A 86 5.62 1.92 -43.34
C ASP A 86 5.63 3.15 -44.27
N SER A 87 4.89 3.11 -45.38
CA SER A 87 4.80 4.24 -46.32
C SER A 87 4.13 5.49 -45.71
N SER A 88 3.26 5.29 -44.72
CA SER A 88 2.54 6.36 -44.02
C SER A 88 3.26 6.83 -42.76
N GLY A 89 4.40 6.22 -42.41
CA GLY A 89 5.17 6.54 -41.21
C GLY A 89 4.44 6.27 -39.89
N ILE A 90 3.47 5.36 -39.89
CA ILE A 90 2.67 5.03 -38.72
C ILE A 90 3.38 3.92 -37.93
N GLU A 91 3.72 4.17 -36.67
CA GLU A 91 4.33 3.15 -35.80
C GLU A 91 3.36 1.98 -35.60
N TYR A 92 3.83 0.75 -35.71
CA TYR A 92 3.02 -0.45 -35.49
C TYR A 92 3.78 -1.47 -34.66
N ARG A 93 3.04 -2.30 -33.91
CA ARG A 93 3.60 -3.41 -33.14
C ARG A 93 2.84 -4.68 -33.43
N MET A 94 3.55 -5.79 -33.50
CA MET A 94 2.94 -7.12 -33.66
C MET A 94 2.74 -7.75 -32.29
N ASP A 95 1.50 -8.14 -31.95
CA ASP A 95 1.23 -8.90 -30.73
C ASP A 95 1.65 -10.37 -30.93
N PRO A 96 2.65 -10.89 -30.19
CA PRO A 96 3.12 -12.26 -30.34
C PRO A 96 2.12 -13.32 -29.84
N ARG A 97 1.08 -12.92 -29.10
CA ARG A 97 0.06 -13.84 -28.56
C ARG A 97 -1.10 -14.06 -29.53
N THR A 98 -1.41 -13.05 -30.34
CA THR A 98 -2.60 -13.05 -31.21
C THR A 98 -2.24 -12.91 -32.70
N GLY A 99 -1.00 -12.52 -33.02
CA GLY A 99 -0.58 -12.23 -34.39
C GLY A 99 -1.19 -10.96 -34.97
N ALA A 100 -1.91 -10.17 -34.15
CA ALA A 100 -2.55 -8.95 -34.57
C ALA A 100 -1.56 -7.79 -34.71
N LEU A 101 -1.82 -6.92 -35.69
CA LEU A 101 -1.12 -5.64 -35.84
C LEU A 101 -1.82 -4.59 -34.94
N LEU A 102 -1.06 -4.07 -33.99
CA LEU A 102 -1.43 -3.00 -33.07
C LEU A 102 -0.92 -1.67 -33.65
N VAL A 103 -1.79 -0.66 -33.67
CA VAL A 103 -1.43 0.71 -34.07
C VAL A 103 -1.80 1.63 -32.90
N PRO A 104 -1.03 2.70 -32.64
CA PRO A 104 -1.40 3.72 -31.66
C PRO A 104 -2.80 4.26 -31.99
N SER A 105 -3.71 4.19 -31.02
CA SER A 105 -5.04 4.78 -31.14
C SER A 105 -4.99 6.17 -30.54
N ASP A 106 -4.43 7.12 -31.30
CA ASP A 106 -4.23 8.55 -30.97
C ASP A 106 -3.68 8.83 -29.54
#